data_AF-A0A6N9HI46-F1
#
_entry.id   AF-A0A6N9HI46-F1
#
_cell.length_a   1.000
_cell.length_b   1.000
_cell.length_c   1.000
_cell.angle_alpha   90.00
_cell.angle_beta   90.00
_cell.angle_gamma   90.00
#
_symmetry.space_group_name_H-M   'P 1'
#
loop_
_entity.id
_entity.type
_entity.pdbx_description
1 polymer ?
#
loop_
_entity_poly.entity_id
_entity_poly.type
_entity_poly.pdbx_seq_one_letter_code
_entity_poly.pdbx_strand_id
1 'polypeptide(L)'
;MMPAPTPPNEAERLAALYALLLLDTPPEQRFDKIVEFAAQEFDVPIALISLLDTDRQWFKAAIGMGSTCETGRDISFCGHAILRAEIFVVEDARLDPRFADNPLVTGPPHIRFYAGAPLLLANGYALGTICIIDTRPRQLDDIEMAILSTLRSLVIQELEARHA
;
A
#
# COMPACT_ATOMS: atom_id res chain seq x y z
N MET A 1 -16.72 8.38 -5.79
CA MET A 1 -15.52 7.51 -5.81
C MET A 1 -16.00 6.11 -5.92
N MET A 2 -15.29 5.28 -6.67
CA MET A 2 -15.63 3.87 -6.78
C MET A 2 -14.88 3.13 -5.67
N PRO A 3 -15.55 2.59 -4.64
CA PRO A 3 -14.87 1.80 -3.63
C PRO A 3 -14.29 0.54 -4.28
N ALA A 4 -13.15 0.08 -3.77
CA ALA A 4 -12.54 -1.14 -4.26
C ALA A 4 -13.49 -2.33 -4.06
N PRO A 5 -13.68 -3.20 -5.06
CA PRO A 5 -14.38 -4.46 -4.88
C PRO A 5 -13.72 -5.32 -3.79
N THR A 6 -14.53 -6.06 -3.04
CA THR A 6 -14.03 -7.07 -2.12
C THR A 6 -13.56 -8.30 -2.91
N PRO A 7 -12.34 -8.83 -2.67
CA PRO A 7 -11.89 -10.09 -3.25
C PRO A 7 -12.86 -11.25 -2.94
N PRO A 8 -13.03 -12.24 -3.83
CA PRO A 8 -13.90 -13.38 -3.57
C PRO A 8 -13.42 -14.27 -2.41
N ASN A 9 -12.12 -14.23 -2.11
CA ASN A 9 -11.43 -14.96 -1.03
C ASN A 9 -11.11 -14.06 0.18
N GLU A 10 -11.96 -13.06 0.45
CA GLU A 10 -11.70 -12.06 1.49
C GLU A 10 -11.63 -12.66 2.90
N ALA A 11 -12.47 -13.66 3.21
CA ALA A 11 -12.48 -14.29 4.53
C ALA A 11 -11.14 -14.97 4.82
N GLU A 12 -10.60 -15.70 3.84
CA GLU A 12 -9.31 -16.37 3.94
C GLU A 12 -8.14 -15.38 3.95
N ARG A 13 -8.23 -14.30 3.16
CA ARG A 13 -7.25 -13.21 3.16
C ARG A 13 -7.18 -12.53 4.53
N LEU A 14 -8.33 -12.23 5.15
CA LEU A 14 -8.40 -11.66 6.50
C LEU A 14 -7.88 -12.64 7.55
N ALA A 15 -8.20 -13.93 7.44
CA ALA A 15 -7.64 -14.95 8.34
C ALA A 15 -6.10 -15.00 8.25
N ALA A 16 -5.54 -14.93 7.05
CA ALA A 16 -4.09 -14.87 6.83
C ALA A 16 -3.47 -13.58 7.40
N LEU A 17 -4.15 -12.43 7.26
CA LEU A 17 -3.72 -11.17 7.87
C LEU A 17 -3.70 -11.25 9.40
N TYR A 18 -4.77 -11.75 10.02
CA TYR A 18 -4.88 -11.84 11.47
C TYR A 18 -3.89 -12.84 12.07
N ALA A 19 -3.55 -13.91 11.34
CA ALA A 19 -2.53 -14.86 11.75
C ALA A 19 -1.13 -14.24 11.90
N LEU A 20 -0.85 -13.09 11.27
CA LEU A 20 0.44 -12.38 11.43
C LEU A 20 0.56 -11.64 12.77
N LEU A 21 -0.55 -11.36 13.47
CA LEU A 21 -0.57 -10.57 14.71
C LEU A 21 0.18 -9.24 14.56
N LEU A 22 -0.02 -8.56 13.42
CA LEU A 22 0.67 -7.33 13.03
C LEU A 22 -0.18 -6.07 13.14
N LEU A 23 -1.49 -6.18 13.00
CA LEU A 23 -2.40 -5.05 13.16
C LEU A 23 -2.30 -4.48 14.58
N ASP A 24 -2.39 -3.16 14.69
CA ASP A 24 -2.37 -2.42 15.95
C ASP A 24 -1.12 -2.67 16.82
N THR A 25 -0.02 -3.08 16.19
CA THR A 25 1.27 -3.23 16.86
C THR A 25 2.12 -1.96 16.73
N PRO A 26 3.06 -1.71 17.66
CA PRO A 26 3.99 -0.60 17.53
C PRO A 26 4.79 -0.63 16.22
N PRO A 27 5.34 0.52 15.80
CA PRO A 27 6.32 0.57 14.71
C PRO A 27 7.48 -0.38 14.95
N GLU A 28 8.00 -0.97 13.87
CA GLU A 28 9.17 -1.84 13.93
C GLU A 28 10.20 -1.34 12.92
N GLN A 29 11.42 -1.08 13.40
CA GLN A 29 12.49 -0.42 12.65
C GLN A 29 12.78 -1.08 11.28
N ARG A 30 12.58 -2.40 11.17
CA ARG A 30 12.75 -3.16 9.93
C ARG A 30 11.80 -2.71 8.81
N PHE A 31 10.55 -2.38 9.14
CA PHE A 31 9.58 -1.86 8.19
C PHE A 31 9.80 -0.37 7.93
N ASP A 32 10.16 0.38 8.98
CA ASP A 32 10.45 1.82 8.88
C ASP A 32 11.59 2.09 7.90
N LYS A 33 12.69 1.32 7.98
CA LYS A 33 13.82 1.42 7.05
C LYS A 33 13.42 1.19 5.59
N ILE A 34 12.46 0.30 5.33
CA ILE A 34 12.02 0.01 3.96
C ILE A 34 11.22 1.19 3.40
N VAL A 35 10.29 1.78 4.18
CA VAL A 35 9.51 2.93 3.70
C VAL A 35 10.37 4.21 3.62
N GLU A 36 11.35 4.37 4.50
CA GLU A 36 12.34 5.46 4.42
C GLU A 36 13.15 5.37 3.12
N PHE A 37 13.68 4.18 2.81
CA PHE A 37 14.39 3.95 1.55
C PHE A 37 13.46 4.19 0.34
N ALA A 38 12.23 3.68 0.37
CA ALA A 38 11.26 3.89 -0.70
C ALA A 38 10.97 5.38 -0.93
N ALA A 39 10.78 6.17 0.14
CA ALA A 39 10.53 7.60 0.00
C ALA A 39 11.73 8.33 -0.61
N GLN A 40 12.95 7.97 -0.20
CA GLN A 40 14.19 8.60 -0.67
C GLN A 40 14.54 8.22 -2.11
N GLU A 41 14.54 6.91 -2.40
CA GLU A 41 14.96 6.38 -3.70
C GLU A 41 14.03 6.87 -4.82
N PHE A 42 12.74 6.95 -4.54
CA PHE A 42 11.77 7.46 -5.49
C PHE A 42 11.63 8.99 -5.42
N ASP A 43 12.21 9.72 -4.47
CA ASP A 43 11.95 11.16 -4.27
C ASP A 43 10.43 11.47 -4.19
N VAL A 44 9.72 10.75 -3.31
CA VAL A 44 8.28 10.94 -3.06
C VAL A 44 8.02 11.40 -1.63
N PRO A 45 6.99 12.24 -1.41
CA PRO A 45 6.69 12.73 -0.07
C PRO A 45 6.09 11.65 0.85
N ILE A 46 5.51 10.59 0.29
CA ILE A 46 4.76 9.58 1.06
C ILE A 46 5.13 8.17 0.57
N ALA A 47 5.45 7.28 1.51
CA ALA A 47 5.65 5.86 1.28
C ALA A 47 5.10 5.05 2.45
N LEU A 48 4.38 3.96 2.18
CA LEU A 48 3.62 3.21 3.18
C LEU A 48 3.81 1.70 3.00
N ILE A 49 3.96 0.99 4.11
CA ILE A 49 3.59 -0.43 4.19
C ILE A 49 2.18 -0.46 4.79
N SER A 50 1.21 -0.74 3.94
CA SER A 50 -0.20 -0.73 4.27
C SER A 50 -0.76 -2.14 4.31
N LEU A 51 -1.56 -2.44 5.34
CA LEU A 51 -2.30 -3.70 5.51
C LEU A 51 -3.81 -3.40 5.44
N LEU A 52 -4.54 -4.21 4.69
CA LEU A 52 -5.97 -3.99 4.42
C LEU A 52 -6.78 -4.89 5.35
N ASP A 53 -7.49 -4.27 6.30
CA ASP A 53 -8.44 -4.93 7.20
C ASP A 53 -9.85 -4.88 6.59
N THR A 54 -10.86 -5.30 7.34
CA THR A 54 -12.25 -5.39 6.89
C THR A 54 -12.78 -4.05 6.37
N ASP A 55 -12.62 -2.98 7.14
CA ASP A 55 -13.17 -1.64 6.89
C ASP A 55 -12.12 -0.52 6.87
N ARG A 56 -10.87 -0.84 7.23
CA ARG A 56 -9.76 0.11 7.30
C ARG A 56 -8.53 -0.34 6.51
N GLN A 57 -7.72 0.66 6.20
CA GLN A 57 -6.37 0.53 5.69
C GLN A 57 -5.42 0.99 6.80
N TRP A 58 -4.69 0.05 7.42
CA TRP A 58 -3.80 0.30 8.54
C TRP A 58 -2.34 0.38 8.07
N PHE A 59 -1.54 1.28 8.65
CA PHE A 59 -0.15 1.50 8.24
C PHE A 59 0.82 0.82 9.21
N LYS A 60 1.53 -0.21 8.75
CA LYS A 60 2.59 -0.85 9.54
C LYS A 60 3.83 0.03 9.65
N ALA A 61 4.12 0.76 8.59
CA ALA A 61 5.15 1.78 8.54
C ALA A 61 4.71 2.87 7.55
N ALA A 62 5.03 4.12 7.84
CA ALA A 62 4.63 5.25 7.03
C ALA A 62 5.63 6.41 7.11
N ILE A 63 5.88 7.03 5.95
CA ILE A 63 6.51 8.34 5.82
C ILE A 63 5.49 9.30 5.20
N GLY A 64 5.49 10.57 5.63
CA GLY A 64 4.67 11.62 5.03
C GLY A 64 3.21 11.67 5.47
N MET A 65 2.78 10.86 6.44
CA MET A 65 1.39 10.80 6.93
C MET A 65 1.13 11.53 8.25
N GLY A 66 2.13 12.21 8.82
CA GLY A 66 1.98 12.91 10.11
C GLY A 66 1.59 11.93 11.24
N SER A 67 0.54 12.25 11.99
CA SER A 67 0.02 11.38 13.06
C SER A 67 -1.01 10.35 12.58
N THR A 68 -1.32 10.29 11.29
CA THR A 68 -2.30 9.37 10.73
C THR A 68 -1.69 7.98 10.58
N CYS A 69 -2.27 6.98 11.25
CA CYS A 69 -1.85 5.57 11.21
C CYS A 69 -2.80 4.66 10.42
N GLU A 70 -3.97 5.16 10.02
CA GLU A 70 -4.95 4.42 9.24
C GLU A 70 -5.89 5.35 8.47
N THR A 71 -6.63 4.77 7.53
CA THR A 71 -7.66 5.43 6.71
C THR A 71 -8.81 4.45 6.46
N GLY A 72 -9.97 4.94 6.02
CA GLY A 72 -11.05 4.06 5.56
C GLY A 72 -10.61 3.21 4.36
N ARG A 73 -11.03 1.94 4.31
CA ARG A 73 -10.75 1.07 3.17
C ARG A 73 -11.43 1.57 1.90
N ASP A 74 -12.59 2.18 2.04
CA ASP A 74 -13.36 2.79 0.94
C ASP A 74 -12.55 3.85 0.19
N ILE A 75 -11.80 4.70 0.92
CA ILE A 75 -10.95 5.77 0.36
C ILE A 75 -9.54 5.28 -0.03
N SER A 76 -9.25 3.99 0.10
CA SER A 76 -7.91 3.46 -0.13
C SER A 76 -7.61 3.18 -1.61
N PHE A 77 -6.41 3.57 -2.05
CA PHE A 77 -5.84 3.12 -3.32
C PHE A 77 -5.42 1.64 -3.21
N CYS A 78 -4.89 1.23 -2.07
CA CYS A 78 -4.39 -0.12 -1.84
C CYS A 78 -5.49 -1.18 -1.90
N GLY A 79 -6.75 -0.83 -1.55
CA GLY A 79 -7.89 -1.71 -1.76
C GLY A 79 -8.07 -2.15 -3.22
N HIS A 80 -7.76 -1.26 -4.17
CA HIS A 80 -7.77 -1.61 -5.60
C HIS A 80 -6.52 -2.40 -6.02
N ALA A 81 -5.38 -2.09 -5.40
CA ALA A 81 -4.10 -2.73 -5.71
C ALA A 81 -4.10 -4.23 -5.37
N ILE A 82 -4.67 -4.63 -4.22
CA ILE A 82 -4.68 -6.03 -3.76
C ILE A 82 -5.49 -6.98 -4.64
N LEU A 83 -6.27 -6.46 -5.60
CA LEU A 83 -7.07 -7.25 -6.55
C LEU A 83 -6.24 -7.83 -7.70
N ARG A 84 -4.93 -7.55 -7.74
CA ARG A 84 -4.01 -7.93 -8.81
C ARG A 84 -2.70 -8.44 -8.20
N ALA A 85 -1.91 -9.19 -8.95
CA ALA A 85 -0.59 -9.64 -8.50
C ALA A 85 0.52 -8.65 -8.90
N GLU A 86 0.29 -7.89 -9.96
CA GLU A 86 1.21 -6.91 -10.52
C GLU A 86 1.18 -5.59 -9.74
N ILE A 87 2.23 -4.79 -9.92
CA ILE A 87 2.26 -3.42 -9.40
C ILE A 87 1.11 -2.63 -10.03
N PHE A 88 0.34 -1.97 -9.18
CA PHE A 88 -0.78 -1.14 -9.57
C PHE A 88 -0.35 0.33 -9.59
N VAL A 89 -0.36 0.95 -10.77
CA VAL A 89 0.06 2.33 -10.99
C VAL A 89 -1.11 3.21 -11.39
N VAL A 90 -1.16 4.41 -10.82
CA VAL A 90 -2.06 5.51 -11.17
C VAL A 90 -1.18 6.74 -11.38
N GLU A 91 -1.03 7.14 -12.65
CA GLU A 91 -0.12 8.24 -13.04
C GLU A 91 -0.64 9.61 -12.62
N ASP A 92 -1.95 9.86 -12.79
CA ASP A 92 -2.67 11.03 -12.27
C ASP A 92 -4.07 10.62 -11.79
N ALA A 93 -4.26 10.60 -10.47
CA ALA A 93 -5.49 10.19 -9.79
C ALA A 93 -6.67 11.11 -10.10
N ARG A 94 -6.45 12.34 -10.59
CA ARG A 94 -7.53 13.22 -11.05
C ARG A 94 -8.15 12.77 -12.37
N LEU A 95 -7.38 12.03 -13.18
CA LEU A 95 -7.79 11.53 -14.48
C LEU A 95 -8.35 10.10 -14.39
N ASP A 96 -8.16 9.45 -13.25
CA ASP A 96 -8.62 8.09 -13.01
C ASP A 96 -10.05 8.10 -12.41
N PRO A 97 -11.07 7.56 -13.10
CA PRO A 97 -12.45 7.54 -12.61
C PRO A 97 -12.63 6.85 -11.25
N ARG A 98 -11.69 5.97 -10.84
CA ARG A 98 -11.73 5.32 -9.53
C ARG A 98 -11.44 6.29 -8.39
N PHE A 99 -10.62 7.31 -8.66
CA PHE A 99 -10.02 8.17 -7.64
C PHE A 99 -10.28 9.67 -7.82
N ALA A 100 -10.79 10.11 -8.96
CA ALA A 100 -10.92 11.53 -9.30
C ALA A 100 -11.72 12.36 -8.26
N ASP A 101 -12.68 11.75 -7.59
CA ASP A 101 -13.50 12.34 -6.53
C ASP A 101 -13.20 11.75 -5.14
N ASN A 102 -12.07 11.04 -4.98
CA ASN A 102 -11.60 10.55 -3.68
C ASN A 102 -11.19 11.75 -2.79
N PRO A 103 -11.54 11.76 -1.49
CA PRO A 103 -11.16 12.82 -0.56
C PRO A 103 -9.65 13.09 -0.47
N LEU A 104 -8.81 12.06 -0.63
CA LEU A 104 -7.34 12.19 -0.60
C LEU A 104 -6.78 12.83 -1.89
N VAL A 105 -7.57 12.88 -2.95
CA VAL A 105 -7.21 13.49 -4.25
C VAL A 105 -7.74 14.93 -4.32
N THR A 106 -9.00 15.12 -3.96
CA THR A 106 -9.71 16.41 -4.01
C THR A 106 -9.34 17.32 -2.85
N GLY A 107 -9.15 16.76 -1.65
CA GLY A 107 -8.64 17.41 -0.46
C GLY A 107 -7.20 17.00 -0.13
N PRO A 108 -6.65 17.45 1.00
CA PRO A 108 -5.33 17.03 1.46
C PRO A 108 -5.23 15.49 1.57
N PRO A 109 -4.09 14.89 1.18
CA PRO A 109 -2.83 15.54 0.80
C PRO A 109 -2.75 15.92 -0.69
N HIS A 110 -3.86 15.87 -1.43
CA HIS A 110 -3.93 16.13 -2.87
C HIS A 110 -3.12 15.13 -3.71
N ILE A 111 -3.33 13.83 -3.45
CA ILE A 111 -2.70 12.73 -4.18
C ILE A 111 -2.91 12.91 -5.69
N ARG A 112 -1.82 12.72 -6.44
CA ARG A 112 -1.82 12.65 -7.91
C ARG A 112 -1.26 11.33 -8.37
N PHE A 113 -0.16 10.89 -7.82
CA PHE A 113 0.45 9.63 -8.21
C PHE A 113 0.33 8.60 -7.10
N TYR A 114 0.10 7.35 -7.51
CA TYR A 114 0.16 6.18 -6.65
C TYR A 114 0.81 5.03 -7.42
N ALA A 115 1.77 4.35 -6.79
CA ALA A 115 2.19 3.02 -7.22
C ALA A 115 2.24 2.09 -6.01
N GLY A 116 1.51 0.98 -6.08
CA GLY A 116 1.41 -0.01 -5.02
C GLY A 116 1.77 -1.40 -5.49
N ALA A 117 2.73 -2.03 -4.83
CA ALA A 117 3.11 -3.41 -5.07
C ALA A 117 2.42 -4.32 -4.04
N PRO A 118 1.50 -5.21 -4.47
CA PRO A 118 0.74 -6.08 -3.57
C PRO A 118 1.63 -7.03 -2.77
N LEU A 119 1.43 -7.10 -1.46
CA LEU A 119 2.12 -8.02 -0.54
C LEU A 119 1.44 -9.39 -0.57
N LEU A 120 1.69 -10.12 -1.66
CA LEU A 120 1.16 -11.46 -1.91
C LEU A 120 2.01 -12.51 -1.18
N LEU A 121 1.44 -13.13 -0.13
CA LEU A 121 2.11 -14.20 0.60
C LEU A 121 2.15 -15.50 -0.20
N ALA A 122 3.00 -16.46 0.22
CA ALA A 122 3.10 -17.78 -0.40
C ALA A 122 1.77 -18.57 -0.44
N ASN A 123 0.84 -18.28 0.47
CA ASN A 123 -0.51 -18.88 0.50
C ASN A 123 -1.49 -18.26 -0.53
N GLY A 124 -1.04 -17.28 -1.33
CA GLY A 124 -1.82 -16.67 -2.40
C GLY A 124 -2.72 -15.50 -1.96
N TYR A 125 -2.60 -15.02 -0.72
CA TYR A 125 -3.38 -13.88 -0.23
C TYR A 125 -2.58 -12.58 -0.24
N ALA A 126 -3.10 -11.57 -0.94
CA ALA A 126 -2.55 -10.21 -0.92
C ALA A 126 -3.05 -9.46 0.32
N LEU A 127 -2.16 -9.21 1.27
CA LEU A 127 -2.57 -8.64 2.57
C LEU A 127 -2.61 -7.12 2.59
N GLY A 128 -1.95 -6.50 1.62
CA GLY A 128 -1.87 -5.06 1.46
C GLY A 128 -0.79 -4.69 0.45
N THR A 129 -0.08 -3.59 0.65
CA THR A 129 0.92 -3.09 -0.32
C THR A 129 2.12 -2.44 0.37
N ILE A 130 3.30 -2.52 -0.24
CA ILE A 130 4.26 -1.41 -0.18
C ILE A 130 3.88 -0.43 -1.29
N CYS A 131 3.65 0.83 -0.96
CA CYS A 131 3.26 1.84 -1.94
C CYS A 131 3.99 3.17 -1.76
N ILE A 132 4.12 3.88 -2.88
CA ILE A 132 4.68 5.22 -2.99
C ILE A 132 3.60 6.15 -3.55
N ILE A 133 3.54 7.37 -3.00
CA ILE A 133 2.47 8.33 -3.25
C ILE A 133 3.07 9.72 -3.43
N ASP A 134 2.61 10.45 -4.46
CA ASP A 134 3.06 11.81 -4.72
C ASP A 134 1.88 12.76 -4.98
N THR A 135 2.14 14.03 -4.72
CA THR A 135 1.27 15.19 -4.99
C THR A 135 1.42 15.73 -6.40
N ARG A 136 2.28 15.11 -7.22
CA ARG A 136 2.49 15.41 -8.64
C ARG A 136 2.27 14.16 -9.48
N PRO A 137 1.75 14.28 -10.72
CA PRO A 137 1.67 13.16 -11.64
C PRO A 137 3.05 12.58 -11.96
N ARG A 138 3.13 11.26 -12.14
CA ARG A 138 4.39 10.55 -12.40
C ARG A 138 4.17 9.27 -13.19
N GLN A 139 5.19 8.87 -13.93
CA GLN A 139 5.31 7.54 -14.54
C GLN A 139 6.51 6.84 -13.92
N LEU A 140 6.44 5.51 -13.80
CA LEU A 140 7.58 4.71 -13.38
C LEU A 140 8.24 4.09 -14.61
N ASP A 141 9.56 4.17 -14.67
CA ASP A 141 10.35 3.41 -15.64
C ASP A 141 10.59 1.95 -15.18
N ASP A 142 11.22 1.16 -16.05
CA ASP A 142 11.48 -0.26 -15.78
C ASP A 142 12.40 -0.48 -14.55
N ILE A 143 13.31 0.44 -14.28
CA ILE A 143 14.24 0.36 -13.15
C ILE A 143 13.46 0.65 -11.87
N GLU A 144 12.67 1.71 -11.85
CA GLU A 144 11.80 2.08 -10.73
C GLU A 144 10.80 0.96 -10.40
N MET A 145 10.20 0.34 -11.42
CA MET A 145 9.32 -0.82 -11.26
C MET A 145 10.07 -2.02 -10.66
N ALA A 146 11.31 -2.28 -11.09
CA ALA A 146 12.14 -3.35 -10.53
C ALA A 146 12.54 -3.08 -9.07
N ILE A 147 12.85 -1.84 -8.72
CA ILE A 147 13.13 -1.42 -7.34
C ILE A 147 11.89 -1.66 -6.48
N LEU A 148 10.71 -1.19 -6.90
CA LEU A 148 9.49 -1.35 -6.11
C LEU A 148 9.11 -2.83 -5.93
N SER A 149 9.33 -3.66 -6.95
CA SER A 149 9.16 -5.12 -6.85
C SER A 149 10.16 -5.76 -5.86
N THR A 150 11.39 -5.25 -5.80
CA THR A 150 12.40 -5.71 -4.84
C THR A 150 11.99 -5.35 -3.42
N LEU A 151 11.54 -4.11 -3.18
CA LEU A 151 11.02 -3.68 -1.88
C LEU A 151 9.82 -4.51 -1.44
N ARG A 152 8.89 -4.81 -2.35
CA ARG A 152 7.79 -5.77 -2.10
C ARG A 152 8.32 -7.10 -1.57
N SER A 153 9.34 -7.65 -2.23
CA SER A 153 9.91 -8.95 -1.85
C SER A 153 10.53 -8.92 -0.46
N LEU A 154 11.23 -7.83 -0.11
CA LEU A 154 11.79 -7.63 1.23
C LEU A 154 10.70 -7.54 2.30
N VAL A 155 9.61 -6.80 2.04
CA VAL A 155 8.49 -6.71 2.99
C VAL A 155 7.85 -8.08 3.19
N ILE A 156 7.61 -8.84 2.12
CA ILE A 156 7.04 -10.20 2.22
C ILE A 156 7.94 -11.10 3.08
N GLN A 157 9.26 -11.07 2.87
CA GLN A 157 10.20 -11.83 3.70
C GLN A 157 10.11 -11.47 5.18
N GLU A 158 10.00 -10.18 5.51
CA GLU A 158 9.85 -9.72 6.89
C GLU A 158 8.51 -10.11 7.53
N LEU A 159 7.43 -10.18 6.73
CA LEU A 159 6.13 -10.69 7.18
C LEU A 159 6.21 -12.20 7.47
N GLU A 160 6.80 -12.97 6.56
CA GLU A 160 6.88 -14.44 6.66
C GLU A 160 7.88 -14.91 7.72
N ALA A 161 8.97 -14.18 7.95
CA ALA A 161 9.95 -14.49 9.00
C ALA A 161 9.36 -14.47 10.42
N ARG A 162 8.18 -13.90 10.61
CA ARG A 162 7.44 -13.90 11.88
C ARG A 162 6.68 -15.21 12.14
N HIS A 163 6.46 -16.02 11.11
CA HIS A 163 5.79 -17.31 11.17
C HIS A 163 6.75 -18.51 11.25
N ALA A 164 8.06 -18.28 11.20
CA ALA A 164 9.11 -19.28 11.40
C ALA A 164 9.53 -19.36 12.87
#